data_AF-A0A9X7RH26-F1
#
_entry.id   AF-A0A9X7RH26-F1
#
_cell.length_a   1.000
_cell.length_b   1.000
_cell.length_c   1.000
_cell.angle_alpha   90.00
_cell.angle_beta   90.00
_cell.angle_gamma   90.00
#
_symmetry.space_group_name_H-M   'P 1'
#
loop_
_entity.id
_entity.type
_entity.pdbx_description
1 polymer ?
#
loop_
_entity_poly.entity_id
_entity_poly.type
_entity_poly.pdbx_seq_one_letter_code
_entity_poly.pdbx_strand_id
1 'polypeptide(L)' 'MKQLLMTSILALASTPAFAHPGAHDHLTGWQGAGEHLLGSPFHQLLLVVAVSGLVLAISLVRKSKKTTRKQPVERRS' A
#
# COMPACT_ATOMS: atom_id res chain seq x y z
N MET A 1 1.27 -5.73 -21.06
CA MET A 1 0.99 -4.90 -19.85
C MET A 1 0.23 -5.66 -18.77
N LYS A 2 -0.91 -6.32 -19.05
CA LYS A 2 -1.69 -7.06 -18.03
C LYS A 2 -0.91 -8.20 -17.35
N GLN A 3 -0.12 -8.97 -18.10
CA GLN A 3 0.69 -10.06 -17.53
C GLN A 3 1.75 -9.55 -16.57
N LEU A 4 2.53 -8.52 -16.95
CA LEU A 4 3.53 -7.92 -16.07
C LEU A 4 2.91 -7.42 -14.76
N LEU A 5 1.72 -6.82 -14.84
CA LEU A 5 1.01 -6.33 -13.67
C LEU A 5 0.52 -7.47 -12.77
N MET A 6 -0.01 -8.56 -13.35
CA MET A 6 -0.40 -9.75 -12.57
C MET A 6 0.81 -10.47 -11.97
N THR A 7 1.92 -10.59 -12.69
CA THR A 7 3.14 -11.22 -12.16
C THR A 7 3.75 -10.39 -11.04
N SER A 8 3.68 -9.05 -11.11
CA SER A 8 4.12 -8.18 -10.02
C SER A 8 3.24 -8.30 -8.78
N ILE A 9 1.91 -8.37 -8.93
CA ILE A 9 0.99 -8.59 -7.81
C ILE A 9 1.23 -9.97 -7.19
N LEU A 10 1.37 -11.01 -8.02
CA LEU A 10 1.59 -12.37 -7.55
C LEU A 10 2.93 -12.50 -6.82
N ALA A 11 3.99 -11.88 -7.33
CA ALA A 11 5.30 -11.83 -6.67
C ALA A 11 5.26 -11.09 -5.32
N LEU A 12 4.50 -9.99 -5.22
CA LEU A 12 4.28 -9.29 -3.95
C LEU A 12 3.48 -10.16 -2.96
N ALA A 13 2.41 -10.80 -3.42
CA ALA A 13 1.55 -11.64 -2.59
C ALA A 13 2.24 -12.92 -2.11
N SER A 14 3.22 -13.43 -2.87
CA SER A 14 4.05 -14.57 -2.49
C SER A 14 5.17 -14.24 -1.51
N THR A 15 5.35 -12.96 -1.14
CA THR A 15 6.28 -12.64 -0.06
C THR A 15 5.72 -13.21 1.24
N PRO A 16 6.50 -14.01 1.99
CA PRO A 16 6.10 -14.41 3.33
C PRO A 16 5.72 -13.15 4.09
N ALA A 17 4.55 -13.14 4.73
CA ALA A 17 4.25 -12.12 5.72
C ALA A 17 5.39 -12.18 6.73
N PHE A 18 6.33 -11.23 6.65
CA PHE A 18 7.49 -11.18 7.51
C PHE A 18 6.96 -11.20 8.94
N ALA A 19 7.03 -12.36 9.59
CA ALA A 19 6.87 -12.46 11.02
C ALA A 19 8.08 -11.71 11.57
N HIS A 20 7.87 -10.43 11.88
CA HIS A 20 8.96 -9.60 12.34
C HIS A 20 9.42 -10.13 13.70
N PRO A 21 10.72 -10.02 14.02
CA PRO A 21 11.22 -10.38 15.34
C PRO A 21 10.50 -9.54 16.41
N GLY A 22 10.06 -10.19 17.47
CA GLY A 22 9.35 -9.57 18.61
C GLY A 22 8.31 -10.52 19.19
N ALA A 23 8.16 -10.53 20.51
CA ALA A 23 7.10 -11.27 21.19
C ALA A 23 5.75 -10.62 20.91
N HIS A 24 4.79 -11.39 20.37
CA HIS A 24 3.39 -10.96 20.18
C HIS A 24 2.48 -11.47 21.32
N ASP A 25 3.09 -12.20 22.25
CA ASP A 25 2.49 -12.91 23.38
C ASP A 25 1.88 -11.93 24.40
N HIS A 26 2.25 -10.64 24.31
CA HIS A 26 1.82 -9.56 25.21
C HIS A 26 0.83 -8.57 24.58
N LEU A 27 0.18 -8.91 23.46
CA LEU A 27 -0.88 -8.09 22.85
C LEU A 27 -2.22 -8.19 23.60
N THR A 28 -2.20 -8.01 24.92
CA THR A 28 -3.39 -8.02 25.77
C THR A 28 -4.06 -6.64 25.76
N GLY A 29 -4.67 -6.28 24.62
CA GLY A 29 -5.54 -5.10 24.48
C GLY A 29 -5.06 -4.03 23.48
N TRP A 30 -5.95 -3.08 23.17
CA TRP A 30 -5.73 -2.03 22.17
C TRP A 30 -4.52 -1.15 22.44
N GLN A 31 -4.24 -0.89 23.72
CA GLN A 31 -3.09 -0.06 24.11
C GLN A 31 -1.76 -0.78 23.87
N GLY A 32 -1.63 -2.04 24.29
CA GLY A 32 -0.43 -2.86 24.03
C GLY A 32 -0.20 -3.10 22.53
N ALA A 33 -1.28 -3.24 21.75
CA ALA A 33 -1.19 -3.29 20.29
C ALA A 33 -0.68 -1.99 19.68
N GLY A 34 -1.15 -0.83 20.15
CA GLY A 34 -0.66 0.47 19.72
C GLY A 34 0.82 0.67 20.04
N GLU A 35 1.24 0.33 21.25
CA GLU A 35 2.64 0.42 21.68
C GLU A 35 3.56 -0.51 20.88
N HIS A 36 3.12 -1.73 20.58
CA HIS A 36 3.89 -2.67 19.75
C HIS A 36 4.03 -2.21 18.28
N LEU A 37 2.97 -1.62 17.73
CA LEU A 37 2.95 -1.10 16.37
C LEU A 37 3.79 0.18 16.22
N LEU A 38 3.83 1.03 17.25
CA LEU A 38 4.57 2.29 17.19
C LEU A 38 5.99 2.19 17.75
N GLY A 39 6.26 1.22 18.63
CA GLY A 39 7.55 1.02 19.27
C GLY A 39 8.56 0.22 18.46
N SER A 40 8.13 -0.47 17.40
CA SER A 40 9.00 -1.28 16.55
C SER A 40 9.41 -0.55 15.27
N PRO A 41 10.72 -0.44 14.95
CA PRO A 41 11.18 0.19 13.71
C PRO A 41 10.66 -0.53 12.45
N PHE A 42 10.37 -1.84 12.54
CA PHE A 42 9.79 -2.60 11.44
C PHE A 42 8.38 -2.10 11.07
N HIS A 43 7.50 -1.93 12.07
CA HIS A 43 6.14 -1.45 11.85
C HIS A 43 6.11 -0.01 11.35
N GLN A 44 7.01 0.84 11.85
CA GLN A 44 7.16 2.21 11.38
C GLN A 44 7.51 2.25 9.88
N LEU A 45 8.48 1.44 9.45
CA LEU A 45 8.83 1.33 8.02
C LEU A 45 7.66 0.79 7.19
N LEU A 46 6.97 -0.25 7.67
CA LEU A 46 5.78 -0.78 7.02
C LEU A 46 4.69 0.28 6.86
N LEU A 47 4.46 1.09 7.89
CA LEU A 47 3.50 2.17 7.87
C LEU A 47 3.86 3.22 6.81
N VAL A 48 5.15 3.61 6.72
CA VAL A 48 5.64 4.56 5.70
C VAL A 48 5.42 4.00 4.28
N VAL A 49 5.74 2.73 4.05
CA VAL A 49 5.52 2.08 2.75
C VAL A 49 4.03 2.01 2.42
N ALA A 50 3.18 1.64 3.38
CA ALA A 50 1.74 1.56 3.18
C ALA A 50 1.12 2.93 2.85
N VAL A 51 1.49 3.97 3.59
CA VAL A 51 0.99 5.33 3.38
C VAL A 51 1.46 5.89 2.04
N SER A 52 2.75 5.75 1.71
CA SER A 52 3.29 6.20 0.43
C SER A 52 2.66 5.46 -0.77
N GLY A 53 2.47 4.15 -0.65
CA GLY A 53 1.77 3.34 -1.65
C GLY A 53 0.32 3.78 -1.86
N LEU A 54 -0.41 4.09 -0.79
CA LEU A 54 -1.78 4.61 -0.86
C LEU A 54 -1.84 5.97 -1.54
N VAL A 55 -0.95 6.90 -1.16
CA VAL A 55 -0.86 8.24 -1.79
C VAL A 55 -0.57 8.12 -3.28
N LEU A 56 0.35 7.23 -3.67
CA LEU A 56 0.66 6.96 -5.06
C LEU A 56 -0.56 6.39 -5.81
N ALA A 57 -1.23 5.40 -5.24
CA ALA A 57 -2.43 4.80 -5.83
C ALA A 57 -3.54 5.84 -6.07
N ILE A 58 -3.85 6.66 -5.07
CA ILE A 58 -4.84 7.74 -5.18
C ILE A 58 -4.42 8.75 -6.26
N SER A 59 -3.14 9.10 -6.31
CA SER A 59 -2.61 10.04 -7.31
C SER A 59 -2.74 9.51 -8.73
N LEU A 60 -2.46 8.22 -8.94
CA LEU A 60 -2.64 7.56 -10.24
C LEU A 60 -4.11 7.49 -10.65
N VAL A 61 -5.01 7.16 -9.71
CA VAL A 61 -6.47 7.16 -9.96
C VAL A 61 -6.96 8.56 -10.33
N ARG A 62 -6.53 9.59 -9.60
CA ARG A 62 -6.88 10.99 -9.88
C ARG A 62 -6.33 11.44 -11.24
N LYS A 63 -5.09 11.08 -11.58
CA LYS A 63 -4.49 11.37 -12.89
C LYS A 63 -5.27 10.71 -14.02
N SER A 64 -5.58 9.42 -13.88
CA SER A 64 -6.38 8.66 -14.85
C SER A 64 -7.76 9.28 -15.10
N LYS A 65 -8.48 9.67 -14.04
CA LYS A 65 -9.77 10.38 -14.17
C LYS A 65 -9.63 11.71 -14.90
N LYS A 66 -8.57 12.48 -14.66
CA LYS A 66 -8.30 13.75 -15.37
C LYS A 66 -7.99 13.52 -16.85
N THR A 67 -7.23 12.49 -17.21
CA THR A 67 -6.91 12.17 -18.62
C THR A 67 -8.13 11.70 -19.38
N THR A 68 -8.97 10.84 -18.78
CA THR A 68 -10.23 10.37 -19.39
C THR A 68 -11.23 11.51 -19.56
N ARG A 69 -11.25 12.52 -18.68
CA ARG A 69 -12.14 13.69 -18.81
C ARG A 69 -11.71 14.69 -19.88
N LYS A 70 -10.42 14.74 -20.25
CA LYS A 70 -9.92 15.65 -21.31
C LYS A 70 -10.03 15.08 -22.72
N GLN A 71 -10.01 13.77 -22.90
CA GLN A 71 -10.14 13.15 -24.24
C GLN A 71 -11.50 13.30 -24.99
N PRO A 72 -12.68 13.53 -24.37
CA PRO A 72 -13.93 13.57 -25.12
C PRO A 72 -14.21 14.92 -25.79
N VAL A 73 -13.44 15.98 -25.49
CA VAL A 73 -13.64 17.32 -26.08
C VAL A 73 -12.81 17.54 -27.34
N GLU A 74 -11.64 16.90 -27.47
CA GLU A 74 -10.73 17.11 -28.60
C GLU A 74 -11.07 16.28 -29.85
N ARG A 75 -12.04 15.35 -29.76
CA ARG A 75 -12.54 14.57 -30.91
C ARG A 75 -13.77 15.19 -31.61
N ARG A 76 -14.14 16.43 -31.28
CA ARG A 76 -15.27 17.17 -31.89
C ARG A 76 -14.85 18.57 -32.38
N SER A 77 -13.66 18.71 -32.93
CA SER A 77 -13.28 19.87 -33.75
C SER A 77 -12.77 19.40 -35.10
#